data_AF-A0A932EFD8-F1
#
_entry.id   AF-A0A932EFD8-F1
#
_cell.length_a   1.000
_cell.length_b   1.000
_cell.length_c   1.000
_cell.angle_alpha   90.00
_cell.angle_beta   90.00
_cell.angle_gamma   90.00
#
_symmetry.space_group_name_H-M   'P 1'
#
loop_
_entity.id
_entity.type
_entity.pdbx_description
1 polymer ?
#
loop_
_entity_poly.entity_id
_entity_poly.type
_entity_poly.pdbx_seq_one_letter_code
_entity_poly.pdbx_strand_id
1 'polypeptide(L)'
;MSETKIETSQENLAREVCLFAAEELREDRMNLNQARELTETVASNLRLVETEQDALKLIKELARDQEYMAGLEPRVYMNAVAAEDERLTDLVREFTVEFLPQNPMLAAEITEAATKDGADVEKLMGQFPEFRQFVLNKDAKRRSIRSN
;
A
#
# COMPACT_ATOMS: atom_id res chain seq x y z
N MET A 1 -12.74 20.49 25.51
CA MET A 1 -11.36 20.94 25.25
C MET A 1 -10.73 19.87 24.40
N SER A 2 -10.55 20.13 23.11
CA SER A 2 -9.97 19.16 22.18
C SER A 2 -8.46 19.25 22.34
N GLU A 3 -7.84 18.20 22.88
CA GLU A 3 -6.39 18.05 22.86
C GLU A 3 -5.95 17.90 21.42
N THR A 4 -5.44 18.98 20.82
CA THR A 4 -4.69 18.90 19.58
C THR A 4 -3.41 18.14 19.91
N LYS A 5 -3.41 16.83 19.67
CA LYS A 5 -2.23 15.98 19.79
C LYS A 5 -1.14 16.61 18.90
N ILE A 6 -0.09 17.14 19.51
CA ILE A 6 1.05 17.69 18.77
C ILE A 6 1.73 16.47 18.15
N GLU A 7 1.50 16.23 16.86
CA GLU A 7 2.26 15.24 16.09
C GLU A 7 3.74 15.60 16.22
N THR A 8 4.52 14.68 16.77
CA THR A 8 5.95 14.87 16.99
C THR A 8 6.66 14.99 15.63
N SER A 9 7.82 15.66 15.60
CA SER A 9 8.63 15.75 14.37
C SER A 9 8.90 14.38 13.74
N GLN A 10 9.05 13.35 14.57
CA GLN A 10 9.26 11.97 14.12
C GLN A 10 8.02 11.38 13.44
N GLU A 11 6.83 11.56 14.03
CA GLU A 11 5.57 11.10 13.42
C GLU A 11 5.31 11.78 12.07
N ASN A 12 5.66 13.07 11.95
CA ASN A 12 5.55 13.79 10.68
C ASN A 12 6.51 13.23 9.61
N LEU A 13 7.76 12.95 9.98
CA LEU A 13 8.74 12.37 9.05
C LEU A 13 8.37 10.95 8.62
N ALA A 14 7.91 10.12 9.55
CA ALA A 14 7.37 8.80 9.27
C ALA A 14 6.17 8.88 8.31
N ARG A 15 5.29 9.85 8.53
CA ARG A 15 4.13 10.09 7.66
C ARG A 15 4.54 10.49 6.25
N GLU A 16 5.54 11.36 6.08
CA GLU A 16 6.06 11.75 4.75
C GLU A 16 6.61 10.55 3.98
N VAL A 17 7.34 9.64 4.66
CA VAL A 17 7.80 8.38 4.04
C VAL A 17 6.62 7.51 3.59
N CYS A 18 5.58 7.37 4.42
CA CYS A 18 4.39 6.62 4.05
C CYS A 18 3.63 7.26 2.88
N LEU A 19 3.55 8.60 2.84
CA LEU A 19 2.91 9.32 1.75
C LEU A 19 3.66 9.12 0.44
N PHE A 20 4.99 9.21 0.48
CA PHE A 20 5.83 8.90 -0.69
C PHE A 20 5.54 7.49 -1.22
N ALA A 21 5.62 6.47 -0.35
CA ALA A 21 5.34 5.09 -0.75
C ALA A 21 3.90 4.89 -1.27
N ALA A 22 2.92 5.62 -0.71
CA ALA A 22 1.53 5.57 -1.19
C ALA A 22 1.38 6.20 -2.59
N GLU A 23 2.14 7.24 -2.92
CA GLU A 23 2.17 7.79 -4.29
C GLU A 23 2.86 6.83 -5.25
N GLU A 24 3.95 6.18 -4.85
CA GLU A 24 4.61 5.18 -5.69
C GLU A 24 3.69 4.00 -6.04
N LEU A 25 2.86 3.56 -5.09
CA LEU A 25 1.82 2.56 -5.35
C LEU A 25 0.72 3.06 -6.31
N ARG A 26 0.46 4.38 -6.35
CA ARG A 26 -0.59 4.98 -7.16
C ARG A 26 -0.20 5.18 -8.62
N GLU A 27 1.07 5.47 -8.91
CA GLU A 27 1.61 5.76 -10.26
C GLU A 27 1.69 4.53 -11.19
N ASP A 28 1.32 3.35 -10.71
CA ASP A 28 0.97 2.14 -11.48
C ASP A 28 2.06 1.47 -12.32
N ARG A 29 3.09 0.93 -11.64
CA ARG A 29 4.05 -0.07 -12.19
C ARG A 29 4.48 -1.12 -11.16
N MET A 30 3.57 -1.53 -10.27
CA MET A 30 3.91 -2.51 -9.23
C MET A 30 2.86 -3.60 -9.08
N ASN A 31 3.25 -4.86 -9.30
CA ASN A 31 2.44 -6.02 -8.96
C ASN A 31 2.33 -6.18 -7.42
N LEU A 32 1.47 -7.09 -6.97
CA LEU A 32 1.23 -7.31 -5.53
C LEU A 32 2.48 -7.71 -4.74
N ASN A 33 3.42 -8.44 -5.34
CA ASN A 33 4.67 -8.80 -4.67
C ASN A 33 5.55 -7.57 -4.43
N GLN A 34 5.64 -6.68 -5.43
CA GLN A 34 6.36 -5.41 -5.28
C GLN A 34 5.69 -4.51 -4.23
N ALA A 35 4.35 -4.45 -4.23
CA ALA A 35 3.61 -3.71 -3.21
C ALA A 35 3.83 -4.27 -1.80
N ARG A 36 3.92 -5.60 -1.65
CA ARG A 36 4.28 -6.24 -0.38
C ARG A 36 5.69 -5.85 0.07
N GLU A 37 6.69 -6.00 -0.81
CA GLU A 37 8.08 -5.66 -0.48
C GLU A 37 8.24 -4.20 -0.06
N LEU A 38 7.57 -3.27 -0.75
CA LEU A 38 7.57 -1.85 -0.42
C LEU A 38 6.94 -1.60 0.96
N THR A 39 5.75 -2.14 1.21
CA THR A 39 5.03 -1.92 2.47
C THR A 39 5.73 -2.56 3.67
N GLU A 40 6.31 -3.76 3.51
CA GLU A 40 7.14 -4.40 4.54
C GLU A 40 8.38 -3.56 4.86
N THR A 41 9.06 -3.05 3.83
CA THR A 41 10.25 -2.21 4.00
C THR A 41 9.91 -0.92 4.76
N VAL A 42 8.82 -0.25 4.38
CA VAL A 42 8.32 0.93 5.09
C VAL A 42 7.98 0.57 6.54
N ALA A 43 7.09 -0.40 6.76
CA ALA A 43 6.61 -0.79 8.10
C ALA A 43 7.76 -1.17 9.06
N SER A 44 8.80 -1.83 8.55
CA SER A 44 9.95 -2.28 9.33
C SER A 44 10.91 -1.15 9.69
N ASN A 45 11.00 -0.09 8.88
CA ASN A 45 12.03 0.96 9.03
C ASN A 45 11.49 2.29 9.57
N LEU A 46 10.17 2.51 9.60
CA LEU A 46 9.59 3.79 10.07
C LEU A 46 10.01 4.16 11.49
N ARG A 47 10.18 3.18 12.38
CA ARG A 47 10.61 3.42 13.77
C ARG A 47 12.05 3.94 13.89
N LEU A 48 12.84 3.79 12.84
CA LEU A 48 14.24 4.22 12.76
C LEU A 48 14.38 5.63 12.18
N VAL A 49 13.29 6.23 11.69
CA VAL A 49 13.29 7.59 11.17
C VAL A 49 13.21 8.55 12.35
N GLU A 50 14.35 9.12 12.76
CA GLU A 50 14.42 10.09 13.85
C GLU A 50 14.69 11.52 13.34
N THR A 51 15.29 11.62 12.16
CA THR A 51 15.69 12.89 11.54
C THR A 51 15.21 13.02 10.10
N GLU A 52 15.19 14.25 9.57
CA GLU A 52 14.94 14.51 8.15
C GLU A 52 15.91 13.77 7.23
N GLN A 53 17.16 13.58 7.67
CA GLN A 53 18.18 12.87 6.91
C GLN A 53 17.86 11.37 6.82
N ASP A 54 17.32 10.78 7.88
CA ASP A 54 16.87 9.37 7.88
C ASP A 54 15.67 9.18 6.96
N ALA A 55 14.68 10.10 7.03
CA ALA A 55 13.53 10.09 6.15
C ALA A 55 13.94 10.21 4.68
N LEU A 56 14.80 11.17 4.35
CA LEU A 56 15.31 11.37 3.00
C LEU A 56 16.14 10.18 2.50
N LYS A 57 16.91 9.55 3.39
CA LYS A 57 17.68 8.35 3.05
C LYS A 57 16.73 7.19 2.69
N LEU A 58 15.71 6.94 3.50
CA LEU A 58 14.74 5.89 3.25
C LEU A 58 13.96 6.16 1.96
N ILE A 59 13.48 7.39 1.72
CA ILE A 59 12.83 7.77 0.45
C ILE A 59 13.73 7.49 -0.76
N LYS A 60 15.03 7.82 -0.67
CA LYS A 60 15.99 7.55 -1.75
C LYS A 60 16.23 6.06 -1.98
N GLU A 61 16.25 5.26 -0.92
CA GLU A 61 16.37 3.80 -1.01
C GLU A 61 15.14 3.21 -1.71
N LEU A 62 13.93 3.61 -1.29
CA LEU A 62 12.67 3.20 -1.91
C LEU A 62 12.61 3.57 -3.40
N ALA A 63 12.94 4.82 -3.74
CA ALA A 63 12.95 5.29 -5.13
C ALA A 63 13.95 4.51 -6.01
N ARG A 64 15.12 4.18 -5.46
CA ARG A 64 16.15 3.44 -6.19
C ARG A 64 15.73 1.99 -6.47
N ASP A 65 15.13 1.32 -5.49
CA ASP A 65 14.64 -0.04 -5.67
C ASP A 65 13.57 -0.10 -6.76
N GLN A 66 12.74 0.94 -6.83
CA GLN A 66 11.73 1.07 -7.88
C GLN A 66 12.33 1.36 -9.26
N GLU A 67 13.31 2.26 -9.39
CA GLU A 67 14.03 2.49 -10.65
C GLU A 67 14.70 1.19 -11.16
N TYR A 68 15.27 0.40 -10.25
CA TYR A 68 15.86 -0.89 -10.58
C TYR A 68 14.82 -1.88 -11.10
N MET A 69 13.66 -1.96 -10.46
CA MET A 69 12.57 -2.83 -10.89
C MET A 69 11.95 -2.39 -12.23
N ALA A 70 11.72 -1.08 -12.42
CA ALA A 70 11.24 -0.52 -13.69
C ALA A 70 12.24 -0.74 -14.84
N GLY A 71 13.54 -0.81 -14.55
CA GLY A 71 14.59 -1.17 -15.51
C GLY A 71 14.60 -2.65 -15.92
N LEU A 72 14.02 -3.54 -15.12
CA LEU A 72 13.92 -4.98 -15.38
C LEU A 72 12.63 -5.38 -16.11
N GLU A 73 11.59 -4.54 -16.05
CA GLU A 73 10.29 -4.75 -16.70
C GLU A 73 10.31 -4.95 -18.23
N PRO A 74 11.26 -4.41 -19.04
CA PRO A 74 11.20 -4.60 -20.49
C PRO A 74 11.40 -6.04 -20.98
N ARG A 75 11.67 -7.01 -20.10
CA ARG A 75 12.00 -8.39 -20.52
C ARG A 75 11.03 -9.49 -20.06
N VAL A 76 10.09 -9.22 -19.15
CA VAL A 76 9.23 -10.29 -18.58
C VAL A 76 7.79 -9.83 -18.31
N TYR A 77 7.17 -9.13 -19.25
CA TYR A 77 5.69 -8.97 -19.25
C TYR A 77 5.10 -9.74 -20.44
N MET A 78 5.04 -11.06 -20.30
CA MET A 78 4.30 -11.97 -21.18
C MET A 78 3.13 -12.57 -20.39
N ASN A 79 1.94 -11.95 -20.54
CA ASN A 79 0.63 -12.59 -20.70
C ASN A 79 0.12 -13.68 -19.73
N ALA A 80 0.69 -13.92 -18.54
CA ALA A 80 0.40 -15.16 -17.82
C ALA A 80 -0.72 -15.16 -16.74
N VAL A 81 -1.20 -14.03 -16.18
CA VAL A 81 -2.12 -14.07 -14.99
C VAL A 81 -3.28 -13.05 -15.04
N ALA A 82 -3.44 -12.32 -16.15
CA ALA A 82 -4.09 -11.00 -16.12
C ALA A 82 -5.64 -10.92 -16.01
N ALA A 83 -6.39 -11.98 -15.70
CA ALA A 83 -7.86 -11.91 -15.76
C ALA A 83 -8.65 -12.29 -14.51
N GLU A 84 -8.13 -13.13 -13.60
CA GLU A 84 -8.88 -13.54 -12.40
C GLU A 84 -8.51 -12.74 -11.13
N ASP A 85 -7.37 -12.05 -11.12
CA ASP A 85 -6.79 -11.44 -9.90
C ASP A 85 -6.68 -9.89 -9.94
N GLU A 86 -7.20 -9.27 -11.00
CA GLU A 86 -7.14 -7.80 -11.18
C GLU A 86 -7.99 -7.10 -10.12
N ARG A 87 -9.19 -7.61 -9.82
CA ARG A 87 -10.05 -7.05 -8.76
C ARG A 87 -9.39 -7.11 -7.39
N LEU A 88 -8.76 -8.23 -7.04
CA LEU A 88 -8.08 -8.37 -5.76
C LEU A 88 -6.90 -7.40 -5.70
N THR A 89 -6.09 -7.38 -6.76
CA THR A 89 -4.94 -6.49 -6.91
C THR A 89 -5.34 -5.03 -6.72
N ASP A 90 -6.38 -4.58 -7.43
CA ASP A 90 -6.88 -3.21 -7.35
C ASP A 90 -7.36 -2.87 -5.95
N LEU A 91 -8.18 -3.74 -5.33
CA LEU A 91 -8.73 -3.48 -4.01
C LEU A 91 -7.65 -3.43 -2.93
N VAL A 92 -6.70 -4.36 -2.97
CA VAL A 92 -5.57 -4.39 -2.04
C VAL A 92 -4.69 -3.17 -2.23
N ARG A 93 -4.38 -2.80 -3.47
CA ARG A 93 -3.57 -1.60 -3.74
C ARG A 93 -4.28 -0.33 -3.29
N GLU A 94 -5.53 -0.12 -3.68
CA GLU A 94 -6.29 1.07 -3.27
C GLU A 94 -6.42 1.15 -1.74
N PHE A 95 -6.63 0.00 -1.07
CA PHE A 95 -6.62 -0.06 0.39
C PHE A 95 -5.27 0.37 0.95
N THR A 96 -4.17 -0.20 0.45
CA THR A 96 -2.82 0.12 0.89
C THR A 96 -2.51 1.60 0.70
N VAL A 97 -2.86 2.20 -0.43
CA VAL A 97 -2.67 3.64 -0.67
C VAL A 97 -3.42 4.49 0.36
N GLU A 98 -4.65 4.11 0.72
CA GLU A 98 -5.47 4.85 1.68
C GLU A 98 -4.98 4.66 3.13
N PHE A 99 -4.53 3.46 3.49
CA PHE A 99 -4.25 3.08 4.87
C PHE A 99 -2.77 3.09 5.25
N LEU A 100 -1.82 3.02 4.31
CA LEU A 100 -0.38 3.04 4.60
C LEU A 100 0.05 4.27 5.42
N PRO A 101 -0.44 5.51 5.17
CA PRO A 101 -0.10 6.66 6.00
C PRO A 101 -0.71 6.63 7.41
N GLN A 102 -1.72 5.79 7.65
CA GLN A 102 -2.49 5.75 8.89
C GLN A 102 -2.11 4.55 9.77
N ASN A 103 -1.90 3.40 9.13
CA ASN A 103 -1.53 2.14 9.75
C ASN A 103 -0.65 1.30 8.79
N PRO A 104 0.67 1.56 8.79
CA PRO A 104 1.60 0.87 7.91
C PRO A 104 1.67 -0.64 8.14
N MET A 105 1.50 -1.08 9.39
CA MET A 105 1.51 -2.50 9.75
C MET A 105 0.33 -3.24 9.13
N LEU A 106 -0.88 -2.69 9.25
CA LEU A 106 -2.08 -3.28 8.65
C LEU A 106 -1.98 -3.32 7.12
N ALA A 107 -1.43 -2.27 6.51
CA ALA A 107 -1.18 -2.23 5.08
C ALA A 107 -0.21 -3.35 4.65
N ALA A 108 0.89 -3.54 5.37
CA ALA A 108 1.82 -4.64 5.13
C ALA A 108 1.16 -6.02 5.31
N GLU A 109 0.44 -6.25 6.39
CA GLU A 109 -0.24 -7.53 6.68
C GLU A 109 -1.24 -7.93 5.58
N ILE A 110 -2.03 -6.97 5.07
CA ILE A 110 -3.01 -7.22 4.01
C ILE A 110 -2.32 -7.52 2.68
N THR A 111 -1.26 -6.78 2.32
CA THR A 111 -0.50 -7.10 1.09
C THR A 111 0.20 -8.45 1.19
N GLU A 112 0.76 -8.81 2.35
CA GLU A 112 1.35 -10.13 2.59
C GLU A 112 0.30 -11.23 2.39
N ALA A 113 -0.87 -11.09 3.03
CA ALA A 113 -1.96 -12.06 2.89
C ALA A 113 -2.46 -12.19 1.45
N ALA A 114 -2.50 -11.10 0.69
CA ALA A 114 -2.92 -11.08 -0.71
C ALA A 114 -1.93 -11.79 -1.66
N THR A 115 -0.66 -11.92 -1.28
CA THR A 115 0.35 -12.65 -2.09
C THR A 115 0.39 -14.15 -1.82
N LYS A 116 -0.41 -14.67 -0.87
CA LYS A 116 -0.42 -16.10 -0.52
C LYS A 116 -1.24 -16.90 -1.51
N ASP A 117 -0.83 -18.15 -1.74
CA ASP A 117 -1.54 -19.07 -2.65
C ASP A 117 -3.01 -19.23 -2.27
N GLY A 118 -3.89 -18.98 -3.25
CA GLY A 118 -5.34 -19.05 -3.06
C GLY A 118 -5.93 -17.88 -2.30
N ALA A 119 -5.23 -16.76 -2.16
CA ALA A 119 -5.84 -15.51 -1.72
C ALA A 119 -7.00 -15.11 -2.64
N ASP A 120 -8.06 -14.59 -2.05
CA ASP A 120 -9.18 -13.99 -2.77
C ASP A 120 -9.80 -12.90 -1.88
N VAL A 121 -10.64 -12.05 -2.49
CA VAL A 121 -11.26 -10.91 -1.80
C VAL A 121 -12.07 -11.37 -0.58
N GLU A 122 -12.81 -12.47 -0.68
CA GLU A 122 -13.67 -12.96 0.41
C GLU A 122 -12.86 -13.44 1.61
N LYS A 123 -11.75 -14.15 1.37
CA LYS A 123 -10.82 -14.59 2.41
C LYS A 123 -10.18 -13.41 3.12
N LEU A 124 -9.74 -12.40 2.37
CA LEU A 124 -9.18 -11.18 2.96
C LEU A 124 -10.24 -10.41 3.76
N MET A 125 -11.47 -10.30 3.25
CA MET A 125 -12.58 -9.67 4.00
C MET A 125 -12.93 -10.45 5.28
N GLY A 126 -12.74 -11.76 5.30
CA GLY A 126 -12.92 -12.60 6.49
C GLY A 126 -11.80 -12.44 7.52
N GLN A 127 -10.57 -12.16 7.08
CA GLN A 127 -9.39 -12.02 7.93
C GLN A 127 -9.20 -10.59 8.46
N PHE A 128 -9.54 -9.58 7.65
CA PHE A 128 -9.26 -8.17 7.92
C PHE A 128 -10.56 -7.34 7.91
N PRO A 129 -11.14 -7.02 9.08
CA PRO A 129 -12.37 -6.24 9.18
C PRO A 129 -12.30 -4.86 8.52
N GLU A 130 -11.15 -4.19 8.58
CA GLU A 130 -10.89 -2.90 7.95
C GLU A 130 -10.95 -3.01 6.42
N PHE A 131 -10.36 -4.06 5.87
CA PHE A 131 -10.44 -4.35 4.43
C PHE A 131 -11.87 -4.63 4.00
N ARG A 132 -12.62 -5.41 4.80
CA ARG A 132 -14.05 -5.64 4.57
C ARG A 132 -14.85 -4.34 4.53
N GLN A 133 -14.65 -3.46 5.51
CA GLN A 133 -15.35 -2.18 5.55
C GLN A 133 -15.01 -1.31 4.35
N PHE A 134 -13.73 -1.29 3.95
CA PHE A 134 -13.26 -0.59 2.76
C PHE A 134 -13.95 -1.09 1.48
N VAL A 135 -13.96 -2.41 1.24
CA VAL A 135 -14.58 -3.01 0.05
C VAL A 135 -16.08 -2.70 0.02
N LEU A 136 -16.79 -2.85 1.14
CA LEU A 136 -18.22 -2.54 1.24
C LEU A 136 -18.51 -1.06 0.94
N ASN A 137 -17.67 -0.15 1.43
CA ASN A 137 -17.80 1.29 1.18
C ASN A 137 -17.57 1.63 -0.30
N LYS A 138 -16.59 1.00 -0.95
CA LYS A 138 -16.32 1.18 -2.40
C LYS A 138 -17.49 0.68 -3.24
N ASP A 139 -18.05 -0.47 -2.91
CA ASP A 139 -19.21 -1.04 -3.61
C ASP A 139 -20.49 -0.21 -3.39
N ALA A 140 -20.66 0.41 -2.22
CA ALA A 140 -21.74 1.36 -1.98
C ALA A 140 -21.59 2.64 -2.82
N LYS A 141 -20.39 3.22 -2.90
CA LYS A 141 -20.10 4.40 -3.73
C LYS A 141 -20.35 4.12 -5.22
N ARG A 142 -19.93 2.98 -5.73
CA ARG A 142 -20.15 2.57 -7.14
C ARG A 142 -21.65 2.45 -7.49
N ARG A 143 -22.49 1.98 -6.56
CA ARG A 143 -23.95 1.87 -6.75
C ARG A 143 -24.67 3.21 -6.72
N SER A 144 -24.23 4.14 -5.87
CA SER A 144 -24.77 5.50 -5.80
C SER A 144 -24.59 6.27 -7.11
N ILE A 145 -23.43 6.14 -7.76
CA ILE A 145 -23.10 6.84 -9.02
C ILE A 145 -23.97 6.35 -10.20
N ARG A 146 -24.37 5.07 -10.21
CA ARG A 146 -25.20 4.49 -11.29
C ARG A 146 -26.70 4.79 -11.15
N SER A 147 -27.12 5.39 -10.03
CA SER A 147 -28.52 5.65 -9.71
C SER A 147 -28.92 7.13 -9.90
N ASN A 148 -28.00 7.96 -10.41
CA ASN A 148 -28.20 9.35 -10.81
C ASN A 148 -27.97 9.48 -12.32
#